data_AF-A0A7Z9SE74-F1
#
_entry.id   AF-A0A7Z9SE74-F1
#
_cell.length_a   1.000
_cell.length_b   1.000
_cell.length_c   1.000
_cell.angle_alpha   90.00
_cell.angle_beta   90.00
_cell.angle_gamma   90.00
#
_symmetry.space_group_name_H-M   'P 1'
#
loop_
_entity.id
_entity.type
_entity.pdbx_description
1 polymer ?
#
loop_
_entity_poly.entity_id
_entity_poly.type
_entity_poly.pdbx_seq_one_letter_code
_entity_poly.pdbx_strand_id
1 'polypeptide(L)'
;MQKDSKDDKKRRRGQMIEVVGVDIGRLGRASLRVRGNVNINGKMVFQDQELVRSTLNQTQNTHLEFDQKQNLNIQGKIGDRITVAMDQDSERDFDWENNIRISYEGHEDDIIQKVEAGNISLSLPSTKYVTFSGKNQGLFGIKAISKLGPVDITTIASIERTKKEQSEWEGGGQSSTQQIREVDWVKNRYFFIHPWFRNGVDTVAFHQGQLKSVFIPSFYPMKNGFHLFGDVLVKNFELYKSININDANSMTGMAYIDPLNPDDTTYVDENEEGSFIRLDQGTNYYVSPDLGFIRVREQVSQDILGCTFVLADRETGDTLMVVGTGPDSLGTNLALMMLKPRNGHPNHSTWPLMFKNVYSLGTTQINPEGFEVKIYNKNATPVTERDKTTSLPYITLFGLDSLDENGNRNYDELIDKDAVNIMNMVDGELMFPTLHPFARSDSLAGGTSAEQLQEQLGSGILYTSSSSSEVNADHRWMIEAAYSNQSSTI
;
A
#
# COMPACT_ATOMS: atom_id res chain seq x y z
N MET A 1 -27.19 47.23 14.66
CA MET A 1 -27.95 46.67 15.80
C MET A 1 -27.96 45.16 15.67
N GLN A 2 -26.96 44.51 16.27
CA GLN A 2 -26.93 43.06 16.46
C GLN A 2 -27.99 42.70 17.50
N LYS A 3 -28.83 41.72 17.19
CA LYS A 3 -29.76 41.12 18.13
C LYS A 3 -29.40 39.64 18.19
N ASP A 4 -28.59 39.29 19.19
CA ASP A 4 -28.32 37.91 19.55
C ASP A 4 -29.63 37.22 19.95
N SER A 5 -30.13 36.31 19.10
CA SER A 5 -31.15 35.35 19.50
C SER A 5 -30.45 34.15 20.13
N LYS A 6 -30.60 34.01 21.45
CA LYS A 6 -30.19 32.84 22.22
C LYS A 6 -30.81 31.56 21.63
N ASP A 7 -29.97 30.64 21.19
CA ASP A 7 -30.33 29.24 20.97
C ASP A 7 -30.62 28.58 22.32
N ASP A 8 -31.90 28.37 22.61
CA ASP A 8 -32.35 27.52 23.72
C ASP A 8 -32.13 26.04 23.33
N LYS A 9 -30.91 25.54 23.57
CA LYS A 9 -30.64 24.09 23.59
C LYS A 9 -31.39 23.46 24.78
N LYS A 10 -32.66 23.10 24.59
CA LYS A 10 -33.37 22.16 25.48
C LYS A 10 -32.68 20.80 25.42
N ARG A 11 -31.74 20.56 26.33
CA ARG A 11 -31.31 19.20 26.70
C ARG A 11 -32.52 18.44 27.24
N ARG A 12 -33.15 17.61 26.39
CA ARG A 12 -34.10 16.59 26.86
C ARG A 12 -33.32 15.61 27.74
N ARG A 13 -33.52 15.72 29.05
CA ARG A 13 -33.08 14.78 30.07
C ARG A 13 -33.63 13.40 29.68
N GLY A 14 -32.79 12.36 29.62
CA GLY A 14 -33.18 11.01 29.21
C GLY A 14 -34.43 10.55 29.95
N GLN A 15 -35.47 10.22 29.19
CA GLN A 15 -36.72 9.67 29.75
C GLN A 15 -36.47 8.19 30.02
N MET A 16 -36.47 7.82 31.30
CA MET A 16 -36.58 6.42 31.70
C MET A 16 -38.05 6.01 31.55
N ILE A 17 -38.32 5.05 30.67
CA ILE A 17 -39.64 4.42 30.56
C ILE A 17 -39.55 3.08 31.28
N GLU A 18 -40.29 2.98 32.37
CA GLU A 18 -40.45 1.73 33.12
C GLU A 18 -41.87 1.23 32.91
N VAL A 19 -42.01 0.09 32.23
CA VAL A 19 -43.31 -0.59 32.10
C VAL A 19 -43.36 -1.65 33.18
N VAL A 20 -44.03 -1.32 34.29
CA VAL A 20 -44.19 -2.23 35.43
C VAL A 20 -45.43 -3.08 35.22
N GLY A 21 -45.23 -4.35 34.85
CA GLY A 21 -46.19 -5.43 35.04
C GLY A 21 -47.30 -5.53 34.00
N VAL A 22 -46.96 -5.99 32.81
CA VAL A 22 -47.96 -6.53 31.86
C VAL A 22 -48.10 -8.04 32.12
N ASP A 23 -49.33 -8.50 32.35
CA ASP A 23 -49.63 -9.92 32.50
C ASP A 23 -49.66 -10.59 31.12
N ILE A 24 -48.79 -11.58 30.88
CA ILE A 24 -48.71 -12.32 29.61
C ILE A 24 -49.39 -13.70 29.75
N GLY A 25 -50.37 -13.84 30.65
CA GLY A 25 -51.14 -15.07 30.83
C GLY A 25 -50.27 -16.21 31.39
N ARG A 26 -50.19 -17.33 30.68
CA ARG A 26 -49.47 -18.54 31.16
C ARG A 26 -47.94 -18.35 31.30
N LEU A 27 -47.39 -17.26 30.76
CA LEU A 27 -45.95 -16.93 30.79
C LEU A 27 -45.56 -16.03 31.97
N GLY A 28 -46.53 -15.62 32.81
CA GLY A 28 -46.29 -14.80 33.99
C GLY A 28 -46.17 -13.30 33.70
N ARG A 29 -45.65 -12.55 34.68
CA ARG A 29 -45.51 -11.10 34.60
C ARG A 29 -44.26 -10.72 33.83
N ALA A 30 -44.41 -9.80 32.87
CA ALA A 30 -43.29 -9.17 32.22
C ALA A 30 -42.97 -7.81 32.85
N SER A 31 -41.68 -7.55 33.04
CA SER A 31 -41.14 -6.25 33.39
C SER A 31 -40.13 -5.85 32.32
N LEU A 32 -40.18 -4.60 31.88
CA LEU A 32 -39.27 -4.05 30.90
C LEU A 32 -38.83 -2.66 31.33
N ARG A 33 -37.52 -2.48 31.43
CA ARG A 33 -36.87 -1.22 31.71
C ARG A 33 -36.07 -0.79 30.50
N VAL A 34 -36.44 0.35 29.93
CA VAL A 34 -35.74 0.96 28.81
C VAL A 34 -35.10 2.25 29.30
N ARG A 35 -33.78 2.37 29.09
CA ARG A 35 -33.00 3.57 29.38
C ARG A 35 -32.27 3.98 28.12
N GLY A 36 -32.17 5.27 27.85
CA GLY A 36 -31.44 5.75 26.68
C GLY A 36 -32.09 6.95 26.04
N ASN A 37 -31.58 7.31 24.87
CA ASN A 37 -32.10 8.39 24.05
C ASN A 37 -32.18 7.95 22.59
N VAL A 38 -33.28 8.34 21.95
CA VAL A 38 -33.45 8.23 20.51
C VAL A 38 -33.57 9.64 19.98
N ASN A 39 -32.64 10.02 19.11
CA ASN A 39 -32.69 11.27 18.37
C ASN A 39 -33.15 10.98 16.95
N ILE A 40 -34.19 11.67 16.50
CA ILE A 40 -34.75 11.54 15.16
C ILE A 40 -34.73 12.93 14.54
N ASN A 41 -33.92 13.11 13.52
CA ASN A 41 -33.82 14.32 12.73
C ASN A 41 -34.44 14.05 11.36
N GLY A 42 -35.54 14.74 11.06
CA GLY A 42 -36.11 14.77 9.72
C GLY A 42 -35.74 16.10 9.05
N LYS A 43 -35.14 16.05 7.86
CA LYS A 43 -34.84 17.23 7.05
C LYS A 43 -35.51 17.07 5.69
N MET A 44 -36.39 18.01 5.36
CA MET A 44 -36.97 18.11 4.02
C MET A 44 -36.01 18.92 3.16
N VAL A 45 -35.44 18.31 2.13
CA VAL A 45 -34.49 18.95 1.23
C VAL A 45 -35.22 19.32 -0.06
N PHE A 46 -35.18 20.61 -0.39
CA PHE A 46 -35.65 21.13 -1.67
C PHE A 46 -34.41 21.42 -2.51
N GLN A 47 -34.20 20.64 -3.57
CA GLN A 47 -33.09 20.85 -4.48
C GLN A 47 -33.62 21.36 -5.82
N ASP A 48 -33.37 22.63 -6.10
CA ASP A 48 -33.58 23.22 -7.42
C ASP A 48 -32.35 22.89 -8.28
N GLN A 49 -32.50 21.97 -9.22
CA GLN A 49 -31.46 21.68 -10.19
C GLN A 49 -31.62 22.61 -11.39
N GLU A 50 -30.72 23.58 -11.53
CA GLU A 50 -30.61 24.39 -12.74
C GLU A 50 -29.91 23.57 -13.84
N LEU A 51 -30.68 22.85 -14.63
CA LEU A 51 -30.17 22.13 -15.80
C LEU A 51 -30.17 23.05 -17.02
N VAL A 52 -28.99 23.48 -17.45
CA VAL A 52 -28.80 24.09 -18.78
C VAL A 52 -28.97 22.98 -19.83
N ARG A 53 -30.22 22.82 -20.30
CA ARG A 53 -30.74 22.05 -21.46
C ARG A 53 -31.72 20.92 -21.11
N SER A 54 -33.00 21.30 -21.18
CA SER A 54 -34.12 20.60 -21.85
C SER A 54 -34.49 19.16 -21.45
N THR A 55 -35.38 19.02 -20.47
CA THR A 55 -36.75 18.48 -20.67
C THR A 55 -37.69 19.12 -19.63
N LEU A 56 -38.74 19.81 -20.07
CA LEU A 56 -39.78 20.39 -19.21
C LEU A 56 -40.57 19.27 -18.53
N ASN A 57 -40.26 18.93 -17.27
CA ASN A 57 -41.20 18.45 -16.23
C ASN A 57 -40.57 17.85 -14.94
N GLN A 58 -39.28 18.03 -14.67
CA GLN A 58 -38.67 17.54 -13.41
C GLN A 58 -37.79 18.60 -12.73
N THR A 59 -38.32 19.81 -12.50
CA THR A 59 -37.52 20.93 -11.98
C THR A 59 -37.49 21.04 -10.45
N GLN A 60 -38.10 20.10 -9.70
CA GLN A 60 -38.03 20.12 -8.23
C GLN A 60 -37.91 18.70 -7.67
N ASN A 61 -36.75 18.36 -7.10
CA ASN A 61 -36.60 17.13 -6.34
C ASN A 61 -36.78 17.44 -4.86
N THR A 62 -37.89 16.94 -4.29
CA THR A 62 -38.16 17.01 -2.85
C THR A 62 -37.92 15.62 -2.29
N HIS A 63 -36.91 15.46 -1.45
CA HIS A 63 -36.71 14.22 -0.70
C HIS A 63 -36.61 14.50 0.79
N LEU A 64 -37.05 13.52 1.57
CA LEU A 64 -37.05 13.57 3.01
C LEU A 64 -35.86 12.76 3.51
N GLU A 65 -34.90 13.44 4.12
CA GLU A 65 -33.78 12.80 4.81
C GLU A 65 -34.18 12.51 6.25
N PHE A 66 -34.01 11.26 6.67
CA PHE A 66 -34.21 10.82 8.05
C PHE A 66 -32.88 10.35 8.62
N ASP A 67 -32.41 11.02 9.67
CA ASP A 67 -31.26 10.61 10.47
C ASP A 67 -31.77 10.18 11.86
N GLN A 68 -31.52 8.92 12.22
CA GLN A 68 -31.94 8.36 13.50
C GLN A 68 -30.72 7.86 14.27
N LYS A 69 -30.46 8.49 15.41
CA LYS A 69 -29.41 8.09 16.35
C LYS A 69 -30.03 7.46 17.59
N GLN A 70 -29.68 6.22 17.88
CA GLN A 70 -30.26 5.44 18.97
C GLN A 70 -29.15 5.03 19.93
N ASN A 71 -29.31 5.33 21.21
CA ASN A 71 -28.54 4.75 22.29
C ASN A 71 -29.52 4.22 23.32
N LEU A 72 -29.65 2.89 23.40
CA LEU A 72 -30.69 2.19 24.14
C LEU A 72 -30.08 1.05 24.97
N ASN A 73 -30.38 1.05 26.26
CA ASN A 73 -30.16 -0.05 27.18
C ASN A 73 -31.52 -0.58 27.65
N ILE A 74 -31.81 -1.82 27.28
CA ILE A 74 -33.06 -2.52 27.54
C ILE A 74 -32.76 -3.69 28.46
N GLN A 75 -33.49 -3.78 29.57
CA GLN A 75 -33.45 -4.93 30.47
C GLN A 75 -34.87 -5.34 30.80
N GLY A 76 -35.19 -6.60 30.59
CA GLY A 76 -36.51 -7.14 30.89
C GLY A 76 -36.44 -8.55 31.47
N LYS A 77 -37.46 -8.88 32.25
CA LYS A 77 -37.71 -10.24 32.74
C LYS A 77 -39.14 -10.64 32.41
N ILE A 78 -39.32 -11.86 31.92
CA ILE A 78 -40.62 -12.47 31.67
C ILE A 78 -40.72 -13.68 32.61
N GLY A 79 -41.60 -13.58 33.60
CA GLY A 79 -41.65 -14.52 34.70
C GLY A 79 -40.33 -14.56 35.48
N ASP A 80 -39.96 -15.74 35.94
CA ASP A 80 -38.71 -16.05 36.65
C ASP A 80 -37.64 -16.69 35.75
N ARG A 81 -38.01 -17.13 34.54
CA ARG A 81 -37.13 -17.93 33.68
C ARG A 81 -36.47 -17.18 32.54
N ILE A 82 -37.09 -16.13 32.01
CA ILE A 82 -36.57 -15.44 30.81
C ILE A 82 -36.06 -14.06 31.19
N THR A 83 -34.81 -13.78 30.85
CA THR A 83 -34.19 -12.45 30.95
C THR A 83 -33.77 -11.99 29.57
N VAL A 84 -34.08 -10.75 29.24
CA VAL A 84 -33.67 -10.08 28.00
C VAL A 84 -32.81 -8.88 28.39
N ALA A 85 -31.60 -8.81 27.86
CA ALA A 85 -30.71 -7.67 28.00
C ALA A 85 -30.26 -7.25 26.60
N MET A 86 -30.41 -5.98 26.27
CA MET A 86 -30.00 -5.44 24.99
C MET A 86 -29.36 -4.07 25.19
N ASP A 87 -28.20 -3.88 24.59
CA ASP A 87 -27.43 -2.65 24.59
C ASP A 87 -27.10 -2.32 23.14
N GLN A 88 -27.72 -1.26 22.63
CA GLN A 88 -27.61 -0.85 21.25
C GLN A 88 -27.26 0.63 21.18
N ASP A 89 -26.18 0.94 20.47
CA ASP A 89 -25.78 2.30 20.13
C ASP A 89 -25.42 2.36 18.63
N SER A 90 -26.16 3.19 17.88
CA SER A 90 -25.99 3.35 16.44
C SER A 90 -24.74 4.15 16.05
N GLU A 91 -24.07 4.79 17.01
CA GLU A 91 -22.85 5.58 16.78
C GLU A 91 -21.57 4.83 17.17
N ARG A 92 -21.62 3.53 17.49
CA ARG A 92 -20.42 2.73 17.77
C ARG A 92 -19.58 2.54 16.51
N ASP A 93 -18.26 2.60 16.70
CA ASP A 93 -17.29 2.39 15.62
C ASP A 93 -17.40 0.98 15.01
N PHE A 94 -17.83 -0.01 15.80
CA PHE A 94 -18.02 -1.38 15.35
C PHE A 94 -19.40 -1.94 15.70
N ASP A 95 -20.10 -2.47 14.68
CA ASP A 95 -21.45 -3.03 14.83
C ASP A 95 -21.53 -4.22 15.80
N TRP A 96 -20.45 -4.98 15.99
CA TRP A 96 -20.43 -6.17 16.87
C TRP A 96 -20.44 -5.84 18.36
N GLU A 97 -20.14 -4.60 18.73
CA GLU A 97 -20.24 -4.14 20.11
C GLU A 97 -21.68 -4.00 20.60
N ASN A 98 -22.64 -3.90 19.67
CA ASN A 98 -24.06 -3.96 19.99
C ASN A 98 -24.42 -5.36 20.48
N ASN A 99 -24.88 -5.43 21.72
CA ASN A 99 -25.09 -6.68 22.44
C ASN A 99 -26.58 -6.95 22.64
N ILE A 100 -27.03 -8.12 22.21
CA ILE A 100 -28.35 -8.66 22.52
C ILE A 100 -28.15 -9.99 23.22
N ARG A 101 -28.76 -10.18 24.38
CA ARG A 101 -28.75 -11.44 25.11
C ARG A 101 -30.14 -11.78 25.61
N ILE A 102 -30.64 -12.92 25.17
CA ILE A 102 -31.86 -13.53 25.70
C ILE A 102 -31.41 -14.79 26.43
N SER A 103 -31.72 -14.90 27.72
CA SER A 103 -31.39 -16.07 28.54
C SER A 103 -32.64 -16.68 29.15
N TYR A 104 -32.82 -17.98 28.92
CA TYR A 104 -33.75 -18.85 29.63
C TYR A 104 -32.98 -19.64 30.68
N GLU A 105 -33.49 -19.69 31.90
CA GLU A 105 -33.00 -20.55 32.99
C GLU A 105 -34.13 -21.49 33.42
N GLY A 106 -33.88 -22.80 33.31
CA GLY A 106 -34.78 -23.85 33.76
C GLY A 106 -34.68 -24.07 35.28
N HIS A 107 -35.62 -24.81 35.84
CA HIS A 107 -35.51 -25.26 37.23
C HIS A 107 -34.56 -26.45 37.36
N GLU A 108 -34.20 -26.80 38.60
CA GLU A 108 -33.25 -27.87 38.88
C GLU A 108 -33.61 -29.21 38.21
N ASP A 109 -34.91 -29.54 38.14
CA ASP A 109 -35.43 -30.77 37.55
C ASP A 109 -35.64 -30.71 36.03
N ASP A 110 -35.43 -29.56 35.38
CA ASP A 110 -35.64 -29.42 33.94
C ASP A 110 -34.48 -30.04 33.15
N ILE A 111 -34.79 -30.79 32.08
CA ILE A 111 -33.74 -31.32 31.18
C ILE A 111 -32.95 -30.17 30.53
N ILE A 112 -33.63 -29.08 30.18
CA ILE A 112 -33.01 -27.87 29.62
C ILE A 112 -32.70 -26.91 30.77
N GLN A 113 -31.42 -26.80 31.11
CA GLN A 113 -30.94 -25.99 32.24
C GLN A 113 -30.79 -24.53 31.85
N LYS A 114 -30.25 -24.26 30.65
CA LYS A 114 -30.04 -22.88 30.18
C LYS A 114 -30.10 -22.78 28.66
N VAL A 115 -30.76 -21.75 28.14
CA VAL A 115 -30.68 -21.38 26.72
C VAL A 115 -30.30 -19.92 26.61
N GLU A 116 -29.25 -19.62 25.86
CA GLU A 116 -28.79 -18.26 25.57
C GLU A 116 -28.87 -18.01 24.06
N ALA A 117 -29.42 -16.87 23.66
CA ALA A 117 -29.47 -16.44 22.27
C ALA A 117 -28.93 -15.00 22.13
N GLY A 118 -28.25 -14.73 21.01
CA GLY A 118 -27.60 -13.45 20.71
C GLY A 118 -26.08 -13.53 20.93
N ASN A 119 -25.49 -12.55 21.62
CA ASN A 119 -24.06 -12.49 21.91
C ASN A 119 -23.70 -13.48 23.02
N ILE A 120 -23.17 -14.65 22.62
CA ILE A 120 -22.77 -15.76 23.49
C ILE A 120 -21.24 -15.84 23.60
N SER A 121 -20.76 -16.50 24.67
CA SER A 121 -19.34 -16.82 24.84
C SER A 121 -19.16 -18.32 25.09
N LEU A 122 -18.07 -18.85 24.57
CA LEU A 122 -17.70 -20.25 24.73
C LEU A 122 -16.36 -20.35 25.46
N SER A 123 -16.37 -21.08 26.56
CA SER A 123 -15.17 -21.50 27.28
C SER A 123 -15.25 -23.00 27.46
N LEU A 124 -14.51 -23.75 26.64
CA LEU A 124 -14.38 -25.20 26.81
C LEU A 124 -13.15 -25.50 27.66
N PRO A 125 -13.23 -26.42 28.64
CA PRO A 125 -12.05 -26.92 29.33
C PRO A 125 -11.09 -27.56 28.32
N SER A 126 -9.80 -27.21 28.39
CA SER A 126 -8.78 -27.78 27.52
C SER A 126 -8.67 -29.29 27.79
N THR A 127 -9.10 -30.13 26.85
CA THR A 127 -8.88 -31.58 26.90
C THR A 127 -7.94 -31.98 25.77
N LYS A 128 -7.13 -33.01 26.00
CA LYS A 128 -6.08 -33.50 25.07
C LYS A 128 -6.62 -33.95 23.69
N TYR A 129 -7.93 -34.04 23.53
CA TYR A 129 -8.61 -34.58 22.35
C TYR A 129 -9.41 -33.53 21.55
N VAL A 130 -9.37 -32.26 21.95
CA VAL A 130 -10.05 -31.16 21.27
C VAL A 130 -9.01 -30.21 20.69
N THR A 131 -8.85 -30.22 19.36
CA THR A 131 -7.98 -29.30 18.59
C THR A 131 -8.48 -27.84 18.59
N PHE A 132 -9.67 -27.60 19.14
CA PHE A 132 -10.29 -26.29 19.29
C PHE A 132 -10.27 -25.85 20.77
N SER A 133 -9.08 -25.69 21.34
CA SER A 133 -8.92 -25.06 22.65
C SER A 133 -8.88 -23.54 22.47
N GLY A 134 -10.00 -22.87 22.71
CA GLY A 134 -10.06 -21.42 22.69
C GLY A 134 -11.24 -20.90 23.50
N LYS A 135 -11.00 -19.87 24.32
CA LYS A 135 -12.08 -18.98 24.76
C LYS A 135 -12.50 -18.18 23.53
N ASN A 136 -13.66 -18.47 22.96
CA ASN A 136 -14.19 -17.67 21.86
C ASN A 136 -15.17 -16.64 22.42
N GLN A 137 -14.86 -15.38 22.18
CA GLN A 137 -15.68 -14.21 22.53
C GLN A 137 -16.18 -13.55 21.24
N GLY A 138 -17.39 -12.97 21.28
CA GLY A 138 -17.97 -12.29 20.11
C GLY A 138 -18.75 -13.19 19.15
N LEU A 139 -19.29 -14.32 19.62
CA LEU A 139 -20.14 -15.19 18.82
C LEU A 139 -21.59 -14.68 18.84
N PHE A 140 -22.25 -14.64 17.67
CA PHE A 140 -23.69 -14.41 17.59
C PHE A 140 -24.39 -15.72 17.25
N GLY A 141 -25.23 -16.22 18.15
CA GLY A 141 -25.84 -17.54 17.97
C GLY A 141 -26.73 -18.00 19.11
N ILE A 142 -26.97 -19.30 19.15
CA ILE A 142 -27.78 -19.98 20.17
C ILE A 142 -26.88 -20.99 20.89
N LYS A 143 -26.96 -20.98 22.22
CA LYS A 143 -26.30 -21.94 23.12
C LYS A 143 -27.35 -22.57 24.02
N ALA A 144 -27.40 -23.88 24.06
CA ALA A 144 -28.26 -24.65 24.96
C ALA A 144 -27.41 -25.55 25.86
N ILE A 145 -27.72 -25.57 27.15
CA ILE A 145 -27.14 -26.47 28.15
C ILE A 145 -28.27 -27.35 28.66
N SER A 146 -28.10 -28.66 28.48
CA SER A 146 -29.05 -29.69 28.89
C SER A 146 -28.37 -30.69 29.81
N LYS A 147 -29.09 -31.20 30.81
CA LYS A 147 -28.59 -32.18 31.75
C LYS A 147 -29.42 -33.45 31.66
N LEU A 148 -28.79 -34.57 31.29
CA LEU A 148 -29.41 -35.89 31.21
C LEU A 148 -28.71 -36.82 32.21
N GLY A 149 -29.25 -36.87 33.44
CA GLY A 149 -28.65 -37.61 34.55
C GLY A 149 -27.28 -37.02 34.93
N PRO A 150 -26.18 -37.79 34.90
CA PRO A 150 -24.83 -37.29 35.18
C PRO A 150 -24.16 -36.60 33.97
N VAL A 151 -24.83 -36.53 32.82
CA VAL A 151 -24.24 -36.01 31.58
C VAL A 151 -24.74 -34.60 31.30
N ASP A 152 -23.80 -33.66 31.20
CA ASP A 152 -24.05 -32.30 30.72
C ASP A 152 -23.79 -32.24 29.21
N ILE A 153 -24.79 -31.80 28.44
CA ILE A 153 -24.73 -31.63 26.99
C ILE A 153 -24.82 -30.14 26.71
N THR A 154 -23.78 -29.57 26.09
CA THR A 154 -23.79 -28.18 25.59
C THR A 154 -23.87 -28.20 24.06
N THR A 155 -24.90 -27.57 23.50
CA THR A 155 -25.11 -27.44 22.05
C THR A 155 -24.96 -25.97 21.65
N ILE A 156 -24.17 -25.69 20.62
CA ILE A 156 -23.92 -24.34 20.14
C ILE A 156 -24.07 -24.29 18.62
N ALA A 157 -24.82 -23.31 18.14
CA ALA A 157 -24.88 -22.93 16.73
C ALA A 157 -24.66 -21.42 16.64
N SER A 158 -23.52 -20.99 16.09
CA SER A 158 -23.13 -19.58 16.08
C SER A 158 -22.34 -19.19 14.84
N ILE A 159 -22.43 -17.91 14.49
CA ILE A 159 -21.59 -17.25 13.49
C ILE A 159 -20.53 -16.43 14.24
N GLU A 160 -19.26 -16.63 13.89
CA GLU A 160 -18.14 -15.85 14.43
C GLU A 160 -18.07 -14.51 13.70
N ARG A 161 -18.19 -13.41 14.46
CA ARG A 161 -18.15 -12.04 13.91
C ARG A 161 -16.80 -11.34 14.14
N THR A 162 -15.87 -12.00 14.82
CA THR A 162 -14.55 -11.46 15.17
C THR A 162 -13.46 -12.12 14.33
N LYS A 163 -12.63 -11.30 13.66
CA LYS A 163 -11.42 -11.76 12.99
C LYS A 163 -10.34 -11.90 14.06
N LYS A 164 -9.82 -13.11 14.29
CA LYS A 164 -8.68 -13.32 15.19
C LYS A 164 -7.43 -12.73 14.54
N GLU A 165 -7.06 -11.52 14.93
CA GLU A 165 -5.74 -10.98 14.64
C GLU A 165 -4.81 -11.35 15.80
N GLN A 166 -3.81 -12.17 15.50
CA GLN A 166 -2.74 -12.52 16.42
C GLN A 166 -1.56 -11.60 16.12
N SER A 167 -1.20 -10.75 17.07
CA SER A 167 0.01 -9.93 17.02
C SER A 167 1.02 -10.54 17.98
N GLU A 168 2.19 -10.89 17.46
CA GLU A 168 3.29 -11.47 18.24
C GLU A 168 4.15 -10.33 18.79
N TRP A 169 4.26 -10.27 20.12
CA TRP A 169 5.02 -9.24 20.83
C TRP A 169 6.33 -9.84 21.30
N GLU A 170 7.45 -9.42 20.72
CA GLU A 170 8.79 -9.72 21.21
C GLU A 170 9.47 -8.41 21.64
N GLY A 171 9.99 -8.37 22.87
CA GLY A 171 11.00 -7.38 23.25
C GLY A 171 10.60 -5.89 23.19
N GLY A 172 9.37 -5.52 23.55
CA GLY A 172 8.98 -4.11 23.74
C GLY A 172 8.65 -3.32 22.45
N GLY A 173 8.68 -3.96 21.29
CA GLY A 173 8.19 -3.41 20.02
C GLY A 173 7.04 -4.25 19.45
N GLN A 174 6.17 -3.62 18.65
CA GLN A 174 5.20 -4.36 17.84
C GLN A 174 5.93 -4.91 16.61
N SER A 175 6.12 -6.23 16.55
CA SER A 175 6.67 -6.89 15.37
C SER A 175 5.63 -6.91 14.27
N SER A 176 6.01 -6.48 13.07
CA SER A 176 5.17 -6.48 11.88
C SER A 176 5.90 -7.16 10.74
N THR A 177 5.23 -8.12 10.10
CA THR A 177 5.74 -8.81 8.91
C THR A 177 4.95 -8.35 7.70
N GLN A 178 5.66 -7.85 6.69
CA GLN A 178 5.08 -7.45 5.41
C GLN A 178 5.51 -8.44 4.32
N GLN A 179 4.53 -9.02 3.62
CA GLN A 179 4.78 -9.86 2.44
C GLN A 179 4.51 -9.07 1.16
N ILE A 180 5.48 -9.11 0.24
CA ILE A 180 5.50 -8.33 -1.00
C ILE A 180 5.77 -9.31 -2.13
N ARG A 181 4.94 -9.29 -3.18
CA ARG A 181 5.13 -10.14 -4.35
C ARG A 181 6.15 -9.51 -5.30
N GLU A 182 6.87 -10.28 -6.12
CA GLU A 182 7.80 -9.67 -7.08
C GLU A 182 7.12 -8.74 -8.09
N VAL A 183 5.81 -8.92 -8.30
CA VAL A 183 5.01 -8.12 -9.22
C VAL A 183 4.61 -6.76 -8.65
N ASP A 184 4.75 -6.56 -7.34
CA ASP A 184 4.34 -5.36 -6.59
C ASP A 184 5.50 -4.39 -6.37
N TRP A 185 6.36 -4.22 -7.38
CA TRP A 185 7.43 -3.23 -7.38
C TRP A 185 6.87 -1.79 -7.41
N VAL A 186 7.71 -0.83 -7.02
CA VAL A 186 7.37 0.58 -6.91
C VAL A 186 7.21 1.24 -8.28
N LYS A 187 5.95 1.41 -8.70
CA LYS A 187 5.62 1.97 -10.02
C LYS A 187 5.83 3.48 -10.11
N ASN A 188 6.35 3.92 -11.26
CA ASN A 188 6.47 5.32 -11.68
C ASN A 188 7.10 6.27 -10.65
N ARG A 189 8.09 5.80 -9.87
CA ARG A 189 8.86 6.67 -8.96
C ARG A 189 10.32 6.83 -9.33
N TYR A 190 10.94 5.79 -9.89
CA TYR A 190 12.36 5.77 -10.19
C TYR A 190 12.59 5.71 -11.70
N PHE A 191 13.39 6.64 -12.22
CA PHE A 191 13.69 6.74 -13.64
C PHE A 191 15.16 7.07 -13.86
N PHE A 192 15.81 6.37 -14.80
CA PHE A 192 17.06 6.85 -15.39
C PHE A 192 16.79 8.11 -16.19
N ILE A 193 17.68 9.09 -16.10
CA ILE A 193 17.50 10.37 -16.82
C ILE A 193 17.91 10.26 -18.29
N HIS A 194 18.72 9.25 -18.65
CA HIS A 194 19.19 8.98 -20.01
C HIS A 194 19.54 7.49 -20.17
N PRO A 195 19.35 6.87 -21.36
CA PRO A 195 19.78 5.49 -21.63
C PRO A 195 21.26 5.22 -21.34
N TRP A 196 22.11 6.26 -21.43
CA TRP A 196 23.55 6.15 -21.15
C TRP A 196 23.84 5.81 -19.70
N PHE A 197 23.08 6.34 -18.74
CA PHE A 197 23.26 5.98 -17.32
C PHE A 197 22.79 4.55 -17.05
N ARG A 198 21.77 4.07 -17.78
CA ARG A 198 21.28 2.70 -17.65
C ARG A 198 22.26 1.67 -18.23
N ASN A 199 22.71 1.90 -19.46
CA ASN A 199 23.42 0.89 -20.27
C ASN A 199 24.94 1.12 -20.33
N GLY A 200 25.40 2.29 -19.90
CA GLY A 200 26.74 2.78 -20.13
C GLY A 200 26.94 3.31 -21.55
N VAL A 201 27.97 4.13 -21.72
CA VAL A 201 28.46 4.62 -23.00
C VAL A 201 29.95 4.93 -22.91
N ASP A 202 30.66 4.69 -24.01
CA ASP A 202 32.03 5.16 -24.24
C ASP A 202 32.02 5.83 -25.62
N THR A 203 31.99 7.16 -25.65
CA THR A 203 31.77 7.94 -26.87
C THR A 203 32.43 9.31 -26.81
N VAL A 204 32.28 10.09 -27.87
CA VAL A 204 32.68 11.50 -27.94
C VAL A 204 31.47 12.40 -28.17
N ALA A 205 31.37 13.47 -27.40
CA ALA A 205 30.40 14.54 -27.63
C ALA A 205 31.06 15.71 -28.36
N PHE A 206 30.36 16.29 -29.32
CA PHE A 206 30.79 17.53 -29.97
C PHE A 206 30.11 18.72 -29.32
N HIS A 207 30.89 19.56 -28.66
CA HIS A 207 30.38 20.77 -28.01
C HIS A 207 31.30 21.95 -28.26
N GLN A 208 30.74 23.07 -28.72
CA GLN A 208 31.45 24.31 -29.03
C GLN A 208 32.67 24.12 -29.96
N GLY A 209 32.56 23.28 -30.98
CA GLY A 209 33.65 23.09 -31.94
C GLY A 209 34.72 22.09 -31.50
N GLN A 210 34.57 21.46 -30.33
CA GLN A 210 35.54 20.51 -29.78
C GLN A 210 34.91 19.14 -29.55
N LEU A 211 35.69 18.09 -29.81
CA LEU A 211 35.37 16.72 -29.41
C LEU A 211 35.81 16.52 -27.97
N LYS A 212 34.88 16.09 -27.10
CA LYS A 212 35.14 15.78 -25.71
C LYS A 212 34.78 14.33 -25.44
N SER A 213 35.65 13.61 -24.73
CA SER A 213 35.39 12.23 -24.33
C SER A 213 34.23 12.17 -23.34
N VAL A 214 33.40 11.13 -23.44
CA VAL A 214 32.27 10.88 -22.55
C VAL A 214 32.27 9.40 -22.19
N PHE A 215 32.57 9.09 -20.94
CA PHE A 215 32.54 7.73 -20.41
C PHE A 215 31.60 7.63 -19.21
N ILE A 216 30.45 6.98 -19.42
CA ILE A 216 29.48 6.67 -18.37
C ILE A 216 29.45 5.15 -18.23
N PRO A 217 29.79 4.57 -17.07
CA PRO A 217 29.65 3.13 -16.87
C PRO A 217 28.16 2.75 -16.80
N SER A 218 27.86 1.50 -17.14
CA SER A 218 26.52 0.95 -16.95
C SER A 218 26.14 0.92 -15.46
N PHE A 219 24.89 1.23 -15.13
CA PHE A 219 24.40 1.22 -13.74
C PHE A 219 24.54 -0.16 -13.10
N TYR A 220 24.30 -1.21 -13.89
CA TYR A 220 24.50 -2.61 -13.51
C TYR A 220 25.40 -3.35 -14.51
N PRO A 221 26.15 -4.37 -14.07
CA PRO A 221 26.24 -4.88 -12.69
C PRO A 221 27.06 -3.99 -11.75
N MET A 222 26.79 -4.07 -10.45
CA MET A 222 27.65 -3.43 -9.45
C MET A 222 29.00 -4.16 -9.33
N LYS A 223 30.05 -3.44 -8.93
CA LYS A 223 31.36 -4.03 -8.64
C LYS A 223 31.63 -3.92 -7.15
N ASN A 224 31.76 -5.05 -6.47
CA ASN A 224 31.94 -5.09 -5.02
C ASN A 224 30.82 -4.30 -4.29
N GLY A 225 29.55 -4.48 -4.63
CA GLY A 225 28.42 -3.78 -3.99
C GLY A 225 28.34 -2.27 -4.23
N PHE A 226 29.19 -1.71 -5.09
CA PHE A 226 29.18 -0.30 -5.46
C PHE A 226 28.88 -0.13 -6.95
N HIS A 227 28.07 0.89 -7.27
CA HIS A 227 27.97 1.41 -8.62
C HIS A 227 29.31 2.05 -9.03
N LEU A 228 29.63 1.97 -10.31
CA LEU A 228 30.80 2.62 -10.88
C LEU A 228 30.46 4.08 -11.20
N PHE A 229 31.45 4.96 -11.06
CA PHE A 229 31.34 6.36 -11.48
C PHE A 229 32.17 6.59 -12.75
N GLY A 230 31.62 7.39 -13.66
CA GLY A 230 32.28 7.81 -14.89
C GLY A 230 33.05 9.13 -14.74
N ASP A 231 33.46 9.67 -15.87
CA ASP A 231 34.09 11.00 -15.99
C ASP A 231 33.06 12.14 -16.12
N VAL A 232 31.76 11.81 -16.05
CA VAL A 232 30.66 12.75 -16.23
C VAL A 232 29.93 13.04 -14.91
N LEU A 233 29.45 14.27 -14.76
CA LEU A 233 28.53 14.71 -13.71
C LEU A 233 27.32 15.41 -14.33
N VAL A 234 26.13 15.12 -13.81
CA VAL A 234 24.90 15.83 -14.19
C VAL A 234 24.82 17.16 -13.42
N LYS A 235 24.65 18.27 -14.15
CA LYS A 235 24.44 19.61 -13.62
C LYS A 235 23.15 20.22 -14.17
N ASN A 236 22.65 21.24 -13.47
CA ASN A 236 21.47 22.03 -13.88
C ASN A 236 20.26 21.15 -14.23
N PHE A 237 20.03 20.09 -13.46
CA PHE A 237 18.94 19.17 -13.69
C PHE A 237 17.60 19.80 -13.28
N GLU A 238 16.66 19.88 -14.21
CA GLU A 238 15.30 20.33 -13.96
C GLU A 238 14.30 19.25 -14.39
N LEU A 239 13.29 19.01 -13.55
CA LEU A 239 12.24 18.02 -13.80
C LEU A 239 10.91 18.72 -14.04
N TYR A 240 10.16 18.23 -15.02
CA TYR A 240 8.89 18.79 -15.45
C TYR A 240 7.83 17.69 -15.50
N LYS A 241 6.63 18.00 -15.00
CA LYS A 241 5.47 17.11 -15.04
C LYS A 241 4.35 17.78 -15.83
N SER A 242 3.71 17.04 -16.73
CA SER A 242 2.56 17.59 -17.45
C SER A 242 1.38 17.83 -16.52
N ILE A 243 0.54 18.80 -16.85
CA ILE A 243 -0.73 19.06 -16.19
C ILE A 243 -1.84 19.22 -17.23
N ASN A 244 -3.06 18.88 -16.84
CA ASN A 244 -4.26 19.01 -17.69
C ASN A 244 -5.20 20.14 -17.22
N ILE A 245 -4.72 20.99 -16.31
CA ILE A 245 -5.45 22.14 -15.78
C ILE A 245 -4.76 23.43 -16.23
N ASN A 246 -5.53 24.50 -16.36
CA ASN A 246 -4.98 25.82 -16.67
C ASN A 246 -4.28 26.38 -15.42
N ASP A 247 -2.96 26.42 -15.43
CA ASP A 247 -2.12 27.04 -14.39
C ASP A 247 -1.30 28.19 -15.01
N ALA A 248 -1.23 29.31 -14.30
CA ALA A 248 -0.49 30.50 -14.77
C ALA A 248 1.02 30.28 -14.84
N ASN A 249 1.55 29.30 -14.09
CA ASN A 249 2.96 28.91 -14.10
C ASN A 249 3.24 27.74 -15.06
N SER A 250 2.25 27.32 -15.83
CA SER A 250 2.44 26.26 -16.83
C SER A 250 3.25 26.75 -18.02
N MET A 251 4.10 25.86 -18.53
CA MET A 251 4.94 26.09 -19.71
C MET A 251 4.56 25.10 -20.80
N THR A 252 4.51 25.54 -22.05
CA THR A 252 4.15 24.67 -23.17
C THR A 252 5.38 24.21 -23.94
N GLY A 253 5.31 22.98 -24.44
CA GLY A 253 6.33 22.45 -25.34
C GLY A 253 6.23 20.95 -25.56
N MET A 254 7.34 20.37 -25.98
CA MET A 254 7.44 18.98 -26.44
C MET A 254 8.34 18.16 -25.53
N ALA A 255 7.90 16.95 -25.19
CA ALA A 255 8.73 15.92 -24.59
C ALA A 255 9.17 14.95 -25.70
N TYR A 256 10.49 14.86 -25.90
CA TYR A 256 11.13 14.06 -26.95
C TYR A 256 11.75 12.79 -26.39
N ILE A 257 11.79 11.72 -27.19
CA ILE A 257 12.63 10.55 -26.89
C ILE A 257 14.12 10.92 -26.98
N ASP A 258 14.50 11.63 -28.04
CA ASP A 258 15.84 12.18 -28.23
C ASP A 258 15.77 13.68 -28.54
N PRO A 259 15.90 14.57 -27.53
CA PRO A 259 15.86 16.01 -27.76
C PRO A 259 17.14 16.56 -28.43
N LEU A 260 18.18 15.75 -28.63
CA LEU A 260 19.42 16.18 -29.27
C LEU A 260 19.30 16.17 -30.79
N ASN A 261 18.42 15.32 -31.30
CA ASN A 261 18.08 15.19 -32.70
C ASN A 261 16.56 15.37 -32.89
N PRO A 262 16.03 16.59 -32.64
CA PRO A 262 14.57 16.82 -32.67
C PRO A 262 13.94 16.61 -34.05
N ASP A 263 14.74 16.66 -35.12
CA ASP A 263 14.32 16.38 -36.50
C ASP A 263 14.34 14.89 -36.85
N ASP A 264 14.76 14.01 -35.93
CA ASP A 264 14.75 12.56 -36.15
C ASP A 264 13.31 12.04 -36.30
N THR A 265 13.02 11.44 -37.46
CA THR A 265 11.71 10.90 -37.77
C THR A 265 11.43 9.55 -37.09
N THR A 266 12.44 8.94 -36.46
CA THR A 266 12.33 7.63 -35.81
C THR A 266 11.31 7.60 -34.67
N TYR A 267 11.19 8.70 -33.92
CA TYR A 267 10.39 8.77 -32.68
C TYR A 267 9.20 9.73 -32.75
N VAL A 268 8.81 10.17 -33.95
CA VAL A 268 7.75 11.19 -34.11
C VAL A 268 6.43 10.77 -33.45
N ASP A 269 6.07 9.49 -33.54
CA ASP A 269 4.84 8.96 -32.95
C ASP A 269 4.92 8.74 -31.42
N GLU A 270 6.12 8.81 -30.84
CA GLU A 270 6.36 8.65 -29.39
C GLU A 270 6.61 9.99 -28.68
N ASN A 271 6.90 11.07 -29.41
CA ASN A 271 7.05 12.40 -28.84
C ASN A 271 5.66 12.95 -28.43
N GLU A 272 5.57 13.60 -27.27
CA GLU A 272 4.30 14.12 -26.75
C GLU A 272 4.36 15.62 -26.46
N GLU A 273 3.37 16.36 -26.94
CA GLU A 273 3.14 17.77 -26.57
C GLU A 273 2.40 17.87 -25.23
N GLY A 274 2.72 18.90 -24.45
CA GLY A 274 2.03 19.14 -23.19
C GLY A 274 2.20 20.55 -22.62
N SER A 275 1.39 20.82 -21.60
CA SER A 275 1.61 21.91 -20.65
C SER A 275 2.25 21.33 -19.40
N PHE A 276 3.34 21.92 -18.93
CA PHE A 276 4.21 21.38 -17.90
C PHE A 276 4.40 22.36 -16.75
N ILE A 277 4.55 21.82 -15.55
CA ILE A 277 5.06 22.56 -14.39
C ILE A 277 6.43 22.04 -14.02
N ARG A 278 7.32 22.94 -13.62
CA ARG A 278 8.61 22.54 -13.04
C ARG A 278 8.38 22.03 -11.62
N LEU A 279 9.01 20.91 -11.30
CA LEU A 279 9.04 20.34 -9.96
C LEU A 279 10.26 20.87 -9.20
N ASP A 280 10.15 20.96 -7.87
CA ASP A 280 11.24 21.42 -7.02
C ASP A 280 12.08 20.25 -6.49
N GLN A 281 13.40 20.32 -6.67
CA GLN A 281 14.33 19.35 -6.11
C GLN A 281 14.30 19.39 -4.56
N GLY A 282 14.39 18.23 -3.92
CA GLY A 282 14.30 18.08 -2.47
C GLY A 282 12.87 18.02 -1.95
N THR A 283 11.95 18.79 -2.56
CA THR A 283 10.52 18.77 -2.22
C THR A 283 9.78 17.71 -3.01
N ASN A 284 9.81 17.75 -4.34
CA ASN A 284 9.03 16.84 -5.19
C ASN A 284 9.84 15.64 -5.68
N TYR A 285 11.15 15.80 -5.85
CA TYR A 285 12.03 14.73 -6.34
C TYR A 285 13.44 14.82 -5.77
N TYR A 286 14.15 13.69 -5.82
CA TYR A 286 15.58 13.57 -5.63
C TYR A 286 16.24 13.20 -6.96
N VAL A 287 17.45 13.68 -7.21
CA VAL A 287 18.28 13.31 -8.35
C VAL A 287 19.64 12.84 -7.84
N SER A 288 20.15 11.75 -8.41
CA SER A 288 21.53 11.30 -8.22
C SER A 288 22.38 11.83 -9.37
N PRO A 289 23.22 12.87 -9.15
CA PRO A 289 23.97 13.51 -10.24
C PRO A 289 25.06 12.61 -10.82
N ASP A 290 25.61 11.70 -10.02
CA ASP A 290 26.66 10.77 -10.43
C ASP A 290 26.09 9.55 -11.17
N LEU A 291 24.95 9.04 -10.71
CA LEU A 291 24.35 7.81 -11.24
C LEU A 291 23.25 8.06 -12.29
N GLY A 292 22.84 9.32 -12.48
CA GLY A 292 21.89 9.74 -13.49
C GLY A 292 20.53 9.05 -13.39
N PHE A 293 19.96 9.01 -12.19
CA PHE A 293 18.57 8.63 -11.98
C PHE A 293 17.87 9.63 -11.06
N ILE A 294 16.55 9.63 -11.13
CA ILE A 294 15.67 10.38 -10.23
C ILE A 294 14.77 9.46 -9.42
N ARG A 295 14.35 9.97 -8.27
CA ARG A 295 13.25 9.45 -7.46
C ARG A 295 12.23 10.56 -7.26
N VAL A 296 11.03 10.42 -7.80
CA VAL A 296 9.91 11.31 -7.48
C VAL A 296 9.21 10.83 -6.20
N ARG A 297 8.81 11.77 -5.34
CA ARG A 297 8.13 11.44 -4.08
C ARG A 297 6.70 10.94 -4.32
N GLU A 298 6.00 11.60 -5.21
CA GLU A 298 4.63 11.24 -5.60
C GLU A 298 4.66 10.37 -6.86
N GLN A 299 3.82 9.33 -6.87
CA GLN A 299 3.68 8.47 -8.03
C GLN A 299 3.06 9.25 -9.20
N VAL A 300 3.74 9.23 -10.34
CA VAL A 300 3.25 9.87 -11.56
C VAL A 300 2.44 8.85 -12.35
N SER A 301 1.12 9.03 -12.47
CA SER A 301 0.25 8.03 -13.12
C SER A 301 0.01 8.33 -14.60
N GLN A 302 -0.85 9.31 -14.88
CA GLN A 302 -1.35 9.65 -16.21
C GLN A 302 -0.79 10.99 -16.72
N ASP A 303 0.44 11.30 -16.31
CA ASP A 303 1.17 12.50 -16.71
C ASP A 303 2.46 12.12 -17.44
N ILE A 304 2.90 13.01 -18.31
CA ILE A 304 4.22 12.99 -18.94
C ILE A 304 5.23 13.50 -17.91
N LEU A 305 6.36 12.80 -17.81
CA LEU A 305 7.50 13.25 -17.03
C LEU A 305 8.67 13.48 -18.00
N GLY A 306 9.25 14.68 -17.96
CA GLY A 306 10.40 15.03 -18.78
C GLY A 306 11.40 15.89 -18.03
N CYS A 307 12.63 15.94 -18.50
CA CYS A 307 13.70 16.68 -17.84
C CYS A 307 14.59 17.43 -18.82
N THR A 308 15.34 18.39 -18.29
CA THR A 308 16.47 19.05 -18.95
C THR A 308 17.69 18.95 -18.03
N PHE A 309 18.88 18.84 -18.60
CA PHE A 309 20.11 18.81 -17.82
C PHE A 309 21.34 19.08 -18.67
N VAL A 310 22.47 19.29 -17.99
CA VAL A 310 23.79 19.44 -18.58
C VAL A 310 24.68 18.30 -18.12
N LEU A 311 25.33 17.61 -19.06
CA LEU A 311 26.45 16.74 -18.75
C LEU A 311 27.73 17.58 -18.75
N ALA A 312 28.47 17.49 -17.65
CA ALA A 312 29.74 18.17 -17.48
C ALA A 312 30.84 17.18 -17.15
N ASP A 313 32.06 17.49 -17.56
CA ASP A 313 33.26 16.77 -17.17
C ASP A 313 33.47 16.89 -15.66
N ARG A 314 33.77 15.77 -15.01
CA ARG A 314 33.85 15.67 -13.55
C ARG A 314 35.03 16.45 -12.98
N GLU A 315 36.15 16.46 -13.67
CA GLU A 315 37.40 17.07 -13.17
C GLU A 315 37.47 18.57 -13.48
N THR A 316 37.19 18.92 -14.74
CA THR A 316 37.30 20.30 -15.24
C THR A 316 36.02 21.10 -15.01
N GLY A 317 34.87 20.42 -14.91
CA GLY A 317 33.56 21.05 -14.80
C GLY A 317 33.00 21.57 -16.12
N ASP A 318 33.72 21.35 -17.22
CA ASP A 318 33.38 21.79 -18.58
C ASP A 318 32.08 21.16 -19.07
N THR A 319 31.25 21.93 -19.77
CA THR A 319 30.09 21.39 -20.47
C THR A 319 30.53 20.41 -21.56
N LEU A 320 30.03 19.18 -21.49
CA LEU A 320 30.18 18.15 -22.51
C LEU A 320 28.97 18.15 -23.43
N MET A 321 27.78 18.34 -22.88
CA MET A 321 26.52 18.18 -23.60
C MET A 321 25.36 18.82 -22.85
N VAL A 322 24.38 19.34 -23.59
CA VAL A 322 23.14 19.91 -23.05
C VAL A 322 21.98 19.09 -23.59
N VAL A 323 21.13 18.59 -22.71
CA VAL A 323 19.99 17.74 -23.05
C VAL A 323 18.71 18.50 -22.77
N GLY A 324 17.94 18.74 -23.83
CA GLY A 324 16.73 19.56 -23.78
C GLY A 324 17.01 21.06 -23.64
N THR A 325 15.95 21.84 -23.67
CA THR A 325 15.95 23.30 -23.58
C THR A 325 14.83 23.73 -22.65
N GLY A 326 15.14 24.62 -21.69
CA GLY A 326 14.14 25.25 -20.84
C GLY A 326 13.18 26.16 -21.61
N PRO A 327 12.15 26.70 -20.94
CA PRO A 327 11.17 27.58 -21.59
C PRO A 327 11.82 28.91 -22.04
N ASP A 328 11.26 29.53 -23.06
CA ASP A 328 11.58 30.92 -23.40
C ASP A 328 10.94 31.93 -22.42
N SER A 329 11.17 33.22 -22.65
CA SER A 329 10.63 34.30 -21.80
C SER A 329 9.10 34.37 -21.76
N LEU A 330 8.41 33.69 -22.68
CA LEU A 330 6.96 33.61 -22.75
C LEU A 330 6.41 32.33 -22.11
N GLY A 331 7.27 31.46 -21.58
CA GLY A 331 6.86 30.16 -21.04
C GLY A 331 6.55 29.13 -22.12
N THR A 332 7.07 29.32 -23.33
CA THR A 332 6.81 28.44 -24.49
C THR A 332 8.10 27.79 -24.98
N ASN A 333 8.01 26.93 -26.00
CA ASN A 333 9.15 26.28 -26.65
C ASN A 333 10.01 25.40 -25.72
N LEU A 334 9.39 24.82 -24.70
CA LEU A 334 10.04 23.84 -23.84
C LEU A 334 10.38 22.59 -24.66
N ALA A 335 11.62 22.09 -24.56
CA ALA A 335 12.05 20.86 -25.21
C ALA A 335 12.66 19.92 -24.16
N LEU A 336 11.94 18.86 -23.80
CA LEU A 336 12.32 17.97 -22.71
C LEU A 336 12.83 16.64 -23.23
N MET A 337 13.76 16.03 -22.49
CA MET A 337 13.96 14.59 -22.60
C MET A 337 12.84 13.87 -21.84
N MET A 338 12.08 13.04 -22.53
CA MET A 338 10.99 12.28 -21.93
C MET A 338 11.52 11.11 -21.10
N LEU A 339 11.07 11.02 -19.85
CA LEU A 339 11.35 9.91 -18.94
C LEU A 339 10.16 8.95 -18.83
N LYS A 340 8.94 9.48 -18.99
CA LYS A 340 7.69 8.73 -18.93
C LYS A 340 6.65 9.39 -19.86
N PRO A 341 5.97 8.61 -20.74
CA PRO A 341 4.87 9.11 -21.55
C PRO A 341 3.59 9.16 -20.73
N ARG A 342 2.51 9.75 -21.25
CA ARG A 342 1.23 9.76 -20.55
C ARG A 342 0.72 8.34 -20.28
N ASN A 343 0.82 7.49 -21.30
CA ASN A 343 0.44 6.07 -21.27
C ASN A 343 1.64 5.16 -21.50
N GLY A 344 2.28 4.71 -20.42
CA GLY A 344 3.44 3.81 -20.50
C GLY A 344 3.06 2.38 -20.89
N HIS A 345 3.80 1.79 -21.83
CA HIS A 345 3.69 0.37 -22.19
C HIS A 345 5.07 -0.24 -22.50
N PRO A 346 5.23 -1.57 -22.41
CA PRO A 346 6.53 -2.25 -22.60
C PRO A 346 7.27 -1.95 -23.90
N ASN A 347 6.53 -1.69 -24.99
CA ASN A 347 7.12 -1.41 -26.30
C ASN A 347 7.55 0.06 -26.50
N HIS A 348 7.33 0.95 -25.53
CA HIS A 348 7.67 2.37 -25.65
C HIS A 348 9.16 2.60 -25.38
N SER A 349 9.83 3.52 -26.08
CA SER A 349 11.29 3.71 -25.97
C SER A 349 11.76 4.15 -24.58
N THR A 350 10.90 4.83 -23.82
CA THR A 350 11.18 5.24 -22.42
C THR A 350 10.90 4.14 -21.40
N TRP A 351 10.25 3.03 -21.76
CA TRP A 351 9.92 1.95 -20.83
C TRP A 351 11.15 1.40 -20.09
N PRO A 352 12.32 1.20 -20.72
CA PRO A 352 13.52 0.74 -20.04
C PRO A 352 14.10 1.73 -19.02
N LEU A 353 13.74 3.03 -19.11
CA LEU A 353 14.22 4.06 -18.17
C LEU A 353 13.59 3.91 -16.79
N MET A 354 12.39 3.35 -16.70
CA MET A 354 11.72 3.12 -15.42
C MET A 354 12.31 1.90 -14.70
N PHE A 355 12.70 2.09 -13.43
CA PHE A 355 13.16 1.01 -12.56
C PHE A 355 12.01 0.08 -12.22
N LYS A 356 12.28 -1.23 -12.23
CA LYS A 356 11.31 -2.30 -11.94
C LYS A 356 11.86 -3.31 -10.91
N ASN A 357 12.85 -2.86 -10.16
CA ASN A 357 13.65 -3.63 -9.21
C ASN A 357 13.66 -2.99 -7.81
N VAL A 358 12.76 -2.02 -7.56
CA VAL A 358 12.61 -1.34 -6.27
C VAL A 358 11.28 -1.73 -5.64
N TYR A 359 11.27 -2.08 -4.37
CA TYR A 359 10.12 -2.60 -3.63
C TYR A 359 9.90 -1.76 -2.37
N SER A 360 8.64 -1.42 -2.08
CA SER A 360 8.29 -0.71 -0.84
C SER A 360 8.01 -1.73 0.25
N LEU A 361 8.60 -1.52 1.43
CA LEU A 361 8.43 -2.38 2.60
C LEU A 361 7.15 -2.06 3.40
N GLY A 362 6.32 -1.16 2.90
CA GLY A 362 5.02 -0.80 3.48
C GLY A 362 5.10 0.16 4.67
N THR A 363 6.30 0.55 5.09
CA THR A 363 6.52 1.49 6.19
C THR A 363 7.71 2.42 5.88
N THR A 364 7.92 3.45 6.69
CA THR A 364 9.02 4.41 6.60
C THR A 364 9.73 4.49 7.95
N GLN A 365 10.97 4.97 7.98
CA GLN A 365 11.77 5.09 9.21
C GLN A 365 11.93 3.76 9.95
N ILE A 366 12.36 2.74 9.20
CA ILE A 366 12.55 1.39 9.73
C ILE A 366 13.67 1.38 10.77
N ASN A 367 13.41 0.78 11.93
CA ASN A 367 14.45 0.52 12.91
C ASN A 367 15.40 -0.58 12.40
N PRO A 368 16.72 -0.35 12.32
CA PRO A 368 17.68 -1.39 11.92
C PRO A 368 17.74 -2.58 12.87
N GLU A 369 17.29 -2.43 14.12
CA GLU A 369 17.20 -3.51 15.10
C GLU A 369 15.97 -4.40 14.86
N GLY A 370 16.22 -5.71 14.73
CA GLY A 370 15.18 -6.68 14.41
C GLY A 370 14.65 -6.60 12.98
N PHE A 371 15.32 -5.84 12.10
CA PHE A 371 15.02 -5.83 10.68
C PHE A 371 15.56 -7.09 10.00
N GLU A 372 14.69 -7.84 9.34
CA GLU A 372 15.04 -9.03 8.59
C GLU A 372 14.31 -9.04 7.25
N VAL A 373 15.00 -9.46 6.19
CA VAL A 373 14.41 -9.67 4.86
C VAL A 373 14.67 -11.10 4.43
N LYS A 374 13.62 -11.78 3.98
CA LYS A 374 13.68 -13.12 3.38
C LYS A 374 13.06 -13.10 2.00
N ILE A 375 13.54 -13.98 1.13
CA ILE A 375 12.94 -14.19 -0.19
C ILE A 375 12.53 -15.65 -0.27
N TYR A 376 11.26 -15.88 -0.60
CA TYR A 376 10.67 -17.21 -0.73
C TYR A 376 10.37 -17.54 -2.19
N ASN A 377 10.75 -18.75 -2.61
CA ASN A 377 10.26 -19.32 -3.86
C ASN A 377 8.93 -20.05 -3.61
N LYS A 378 7.82 -19.47 -4.09
CA LYS A 378 6.46 -20.01 -3.94
C LYS A 378 6.16 -21.19 -4.85
N ASN A 379 6.95 -21.39 -5.89
CA ASN A 379 6.86 -22.54 -6.78
C ASN A 379 7.68 -23.74 -6.28
N ALA A 380 8.53 -23.55 -5.27
CA ALA A 380 9.21 -24.66 -4.62
C ALA A 380 8.25 -25.45 -3.72
N THR A 381 8.35 -26.78 -3.77
CA THR A 381 7.62 -27.69 -2.86
C THR A 381 8.62 -28.44 -1.97
N PRO A 382 8.62 -28.25 -0.63
CA PRO A 382 7.90 -27.20 0.09
C PRO A 382 8.42 -25.80 -0.25
N VAL A 383 7.62 -24.76 0.05
CA VAL A 383 8.05 -23.35 -0.07
C VAL A 383 9.25 -23.15 0.85
N THR A 384 10.29 -22.52 0.32
CA THR A 384 11.58 -22.38 0.99
C THR A 384 12.20 -21.00 0.70
N GLU A 385 13.00 -20.52 1.64
CA GLU A 385 13.85 -19.33 1.52
C GLU A 385 15.28 -19.66 1.05
N ARG A 386 15.56 -20.95 0.84
CA ARG A 386 16.87 -21.47 0.44
C ARG A 386 16.78 -22.29 -0.84
N ASP A 387 17.83 -22.18 -1.63
CA ASP A 387 18.04 -23.03 -2.79
C ASP A 387 18.22 -24.50 -2.38
N LYS A 388 17.60 -25.41 -3.12
CA LYS A 388 17.60 -26.85 -2.78
C LYS A 388 18.96 -27.51 -2.99
N THR A 389 19.76 -27.01 -3.93
CA THR A 389 21.03 -27.63 -4.33
C THR A 389 22.17 -27.13 -3.47
N THR A 390 22.24 -25.81 -3.28
CA THR A 390 23.35 -25.15 -2.58
C THR A 390 23.06 -24.85 -1.12
N SER A 391 21.80 -24.90 -0.69
CA SER A 391 21.34 -24.48 0.65
C SER A 391 21.61 -23.02 0.99
N LEU A 392 22.05 -22.21 0.02
CA LEU A 392 22.22 -20.77 0.18
C LEU A 392 20.85 -20.09 0.22
N PRO A 393 20.67 -19.06 1.07
CA PRO A 393 19.42 -18.31 1.10
C PRO A 393 19.28 -17.44 -0.16
N TYR A 394 18.05 -17.24 -0.60
CA TYR A 394 17.79 -16.53 -1.85
C TYR A 394 18.23 -15.05 -1.78
N ILE A 395 18.25 -14.43 -0.60
CA ILE A 395 18.80 -13.07 -0.43
C ILE A 395 20.26 -12.97 -0.91
N THR A 396 21.09 -13.97 -0.62
CA THR A 396 22.48 -14.06 -1.08
C THR A 396 22.54 -14.29 -2.57
N LEU A 397 21.69 -15.20 -3.10
CA LEU A 397 21.67 -15.52 -4.54
C LEU A 397 21.18 -14.34 -5.40
N PHE A 398 20.31 -13.49 -4.87
CA PHE A 398 19.89 -12.24 -5.51
C PHE A 398 20.86 -11.07 -5.28
N GLY A 399 21.95 -11.29 -4.54
CA GLY A 399 23.01 -10.31 -4.30
C GLY A 399 22.71 -9.25 -3.24
N LEU A 400 21.72 -9.48 -2.37
CA LEU A 400 21.35 -8.57 -1.28
C LEU A 400 22.19 -8.74 -0.02
N ASP A 401 22.92 -9.85 0.06
CA ASP A 401 23.85 -10.22 1.14
C ASP A 401 25.22 -10.44 0.46
N SER A 402 26.13 -9.49 0.64
CA SER A 402 27.47 -9.52 0.07
C SER A 402 28.56 -9.13 1.08
N LEU A 403 28.16 -8.70 2.28
CA LEU A 403 29.03 -8.21 3.34
C LEU A 403 28.65 -8.84 4.67
N ASP A 404 29.65 -9.07 5.53
CA ASP A 404 29.39 -9.41 6.93
C ASP A 404 29.14 -8.16 7.79
N GLU A 405 28.74 -8.36 9.05
CA GLU A 405 28.59 -7.27 10.05
C GLU A 405 29.81 -6.33 10.19
N ASN A 406 31.01 -6.79 9.81
CA ASN A 406 32.24 -5.98 9.86
C ASN A 406 32.56 -5.28 8.53
N GLY A 407 31.70 -5.44 7.51
CA GLY A 407 31.88 -4.88 6.16
C GLY A 407 32.91 -5.64 5.30
N ASN A 408 33.28 -6.87 5.65
CA ASN A 408 34.13 -7.71 4.82
C ASN A 408 33.30 -8.51 3.80
N ARG A 409 33.92 -8.91 2.68
CA ARG A 409 33.27 -9.74 1.65
C ARG A 409 33.09 -11.17 2.13
N ASN A 410 32.00 -11.41 2.83
CA ASN A 410 31.54 -12.72 3.23
C ASN A 410 30.02 -12.67 3.37
N TYR A 411 29.37 -13.80 3.15
CA TYR A 411 27.92 -13.92 3.34
C TYR A 411 27.66 -14.20 4.81
N ASP A 412 26.84 -13.38 5.46
CA ASP A 412 26.38 -13.61 6.83
C ASP A 412 24.89 -14.01 6.89
N GLU A 413 24.28 -14.21 5.73
CA GLU A 413 22.86 -14.56 5.57
C GLU A 413 21.91 -13.48 6.10
N LEU A 414 22.40 -12.27 6.30
CA LEU A 414 21.61 -11.09 6.60
C LEU A 414 21.70 -10.12 5.42
N ILE A 415 20.65 -9.33 5.24
CA ILE A 415 20.67 -8.29 4.21
C ILE A 415 21.70 -7.22 4.57
N ASP A 416 22.45 -6.74 3.57
CA ASP A 416 23.39 -5.61 3.65
C ASP A 416 22.63 -4.28 3.93
N LYS A 417 22.04 -4.15 5.12
CA LYS A 417 21.10 -3.07 5.48
C LYS A 417 21.70 -1.67 5.49
N ASP A 418 23.01 -1.58 5.67
CA ASP A 418 23.78 -0.33 5.63
C ASP A 418 24.19 0.08 4.21
N ALA A 419 24.01 -0.81 3.23
CA ALA A 419 24.29 -0.50 1.84
C ALA A 419 23.16 0.36 1.25
N VAL A 420 23.41 1.66 1.15
CA VAL A 420 22.47 2.66 0.61
C VAL A 420 21.98 2.35 -0.82
N ASN A 421 22.76 1.58 -1.60
CA ASN A 421 22.40 1.14 -2.95
C ASN A 421 21.39 -0.01 -2.97
N ILE A 422 21.21 -0.70 -1.84
CA ILE A 422 20.31 -1.84 -1.69
C ILE A 422 19.13 -1.47 -0.80
N MET A 423 19.36 -0.72 0.28
CA MET A 423 18.34 -0.44 1.27
C MET A 423 18.27 1.05 1.62
N ASN A 424 17.07 1.62 1.52
CA ASN A 424 16.73 2.93 2.06
C ASN A 424 15.77 2.77 3.25
N MET A 425 16.31 2.78 4.46
CA MET A 425 15.54 2.63 5.70
C MET A 425 14.61 3.81 6.01
N VAL A 426 14.94 5.00 5.50
CA VAL A 426 14.15 6.21 5.75
C VAL A 426 12.85 6.15 4.97
N ASP A 427 12.92 5.83 3.68
CA ASP A 427 11.75 5.68 2.81
C ASP A 427 11.14 4.27 2.84
N GLY A 428 11.84 3.30 3.45
CA GLY A 428 11.44 1.89 3.50
C GLY A 428 11.38 1.25 2.12
N GLU A 429 12.45 1.42 1.32
CA GLU A 429 12.55 0.91 -0.05
C GLU A 429 13.76 -0.01 -0.22
N LEU A 430 13.51 -1.20 -0.77
CA LEU A 430 14.52 -2.22 -1.10
C LEU A 430 14.78 -2.21 -2.61
N MET A 431 16.04 -2.06 -3.03
CA MET A 431 16.49 -2.08 -4.41
C MET A 431 17.34 -3.32 -4.69
N PHE A 432 16.92 -4.14 -5.65
CA PHE A 432 17.71 -5.28 -6.09
C PHE A 432 18.89 -4.83 -6.96
N PRO A 433 20.08 -5.46 -6.83
CA PRO A 433 21.31 -5.05 -7.51
C PRO A 433 21.39 -5.52 -8.99
N THR A 434 20.24 -5.54 -9.67
CA THR A 434 20.08 -5.93 -11.08
C THR A 434 18.90 -5.18 -11.70
N LEU A 435 18.89 -4.99 -13.02
CA LEU A 435 17.77 -4.33 -13.72
C LEU A 435 16.48 -5.17 -13.65
N HIS A 436 16.61 -6.49 -13.82
CA HIS A 436 15.50 -7.43 -13.90
C HIS A 436 15.74 -8.64 -13.00
N PRO A 437 15.67 -8.48 -11.66
CA PRO A 437 16.07 -9.52 -10.69
C PRO A 437 15.37 -10.86 -10.91
N PHE A 438 14.10 -10.82 -11.29
CA PHE A 438 13.25 -12.01 -11.41
C PHE A 438 13.18 -12.57 -12.84
N ALA A 439 14.07 -12.13 -13.73
CA ALA A 439 14.21 -12.65 -15.09
C ALA A 439 15.55 -13.37 -15.27
N ARG A 440 15.53 -14.45 -16.05
CA ARG A 440 16.76 -15.12 -16.50
C ARG A 440 17.56 -14.20 -17.43
N SER A 441 18.87 -14.17 -17.27
CA SER A 441 19.76 -13.38 -18.13
C SER A 441 19.72 -13.81 -19.60
N ASP A 442 19.37 -15.07 -19.88
CA ASP A 442 19.23 -15.61 -21.24
C ASP A 442 17.98 -15.08 -21.97
N SER A 443 16.95 -14.72 -21.21
CA SER A 443 15.62 -14.36 -21.70
C SER A 443 15.44 -12.86 -21.81
N LEU A 444 16.05 -12.11 -20.89
CA LEU A 444 15.94 -10.67 -20.82
C LEU A 444 17.27 -10.05 -20.41
N ALA A 445 17.76 -9.11 -21.23
CA ALA A 445 18.98 -8.37 -20.95
C ALA A 445 18.88 -7.62 -19.61
N GLY A 446 19.91 -7.72 -18.77
CA GLY A 446 19.90 -7.19 -17.40
C GLY A 446 19.18 -8.07 -16.37
N GLY A 447 18.77 -9.29 -16.77
CA GLY A 447 18.35 -10.35 -15.87
C GLY A 447 19.50 -10.91 -15.03
N THR A 448 19.14 -11.70 -14.02
CA THR A 448 20.08 -12.32 -13.08
C THR A 448 20.90 -13.40 -13.77
N SER A 449 22.22 -13.40 -13.58
CA SER A 449 23.17 -14.36 -14.16
C SER A 449 23.61 -15.47 -13.19
N ALA A 450 23.09 -15.49 -11.97
CA ALA A 450 23.39 -16.54 -10.99
C ALA A 450 22.92 -17.90 -11.52
N GLU A 451 23.85 -18.84 -11.67
CA GLU A 451 23.60 -20.17 -12.25
C GLU A 451 22.51 -20.92 -11.48
N GLN A 452 22.55 -20.82 -10.14
CA GLN A 452 21.63 -21.46 -9.21
C GLN A 452 20.17 -21.00 -9.40
N LEU A 453 19.96 -19.78 -9.90
CA LEU A 453 18.64 -19.21 -10.09
C LEU A 453 18.08 -19.47 -11.50
N GLN A 454 18.90 -19.85 -12.48
CA GLN A 454 18.45 -19.91 -13.88
C GLN A 454 17.27 -20.88 -14.11
N GLU A 455 17.24 -22.02 -13.43
CA GLU A 455 16.14 -22.98 -13.56
C GLU A 455 14.87 -22.59 -12.77
N GLN A 456 14.99 -21.61 -11.87
CA GLN A 456 13.93 -21.18 -10.96
C GLN A 456 13.23 -19.89 -11.41
N LEU A 457 13.94 -19.07 -12.18
CA LEU A 457 13.49 -17.78 -12.70
C LEU A 457 12.59 -17.93 -13.94
N GLY A 458 11.70 -16.96 -14.13
CA GLY A 458 10.85 -16.85 -15.32
C GLY A 458 11.54 -16.17 -16.50
N SER A 459 10.85 -16.08 -17.63
CA SER A 459 11.31 -15.34 -18.82
C SER A 459 11.27 -13.82 -18.66
N GLY A 460 10.68 -13.32 -17.57
CA GLY A 460 10.60 -11.88 -17.29
C GLY A 460 9.31 -11.22 -17.79
N ILE A 461 8.18 -11.93 -17.80
CA ILE A 461 6.86 -11.41 -18.23
C ILE A 461 6.49 -10.13 -17.46
N LEU A 462 6.87 -10.04 -16.19
CA LEU A 462 6.74 -8.83 -15.36
C LEU A 462 7.28 -7.55 -16.02
N TYR A 463 8.35 -7.68 -16.81
CA TYR A 463 9.06 -6.54 -17.40
C TYR A 463 8.61 -6.23 -18.84
N THR A 464 7.96 -7.19 -19.50
CA THR A 464 7.64 -7.15 -20.93
C THR A 464 6.14 -7.15 -21.23
N SER A 465 5.28 -7.41 -20.24
CA SER A 465 3.82 -7.38 -20.38
C SER A 465 3.17 -6.30 -19.52
N SER A 466 2.11 -5.68 -20.05
CA SER A 466 1.21 -4.81 -19.29
C SER A 466 -0.04 -5.56 -18.77
N SER A 467 -0.19 -6.84 -19.16
CA SER A 467 -1.35 -7.65 -18.78
C SER A 467 -1.22 -8.15 -17.34
N SER A 468 -2.10 -7.66 -16.47
CA SER A 468 -2.09 -8.07 -15.06
C SER A 468 -2.36 -9.56 -14.88
N SER A 469 -3.16 -10.20 -15.75
CA SER A 469 -3.42 -11.64 -15.64
C SER A 469 -2.17 -12.47 -15.96
N GLU A 470 -1.44 -12.13 -17.03
CA GLU A 470 -0.20 -12.82 -17.41
C GLU A 470 0.88 -12.65 -16.34
N VAL A 471 1.07 -11.42 -15.86
CA VAL A 471 2.07 -11.10 -14.83
C VAL A 471 1.76 -11.82 -13.52
N ASN A 472 0.49 -11.86 -13.09
CA ASN A 472 0.11 -12.58 -11.87
C ASN A 472 0.17 -14.10 -12.04
N ALA A 473 -0.04 -14.62 -13.24
CA ALA A 473 0.07 -16.07 -13.51
C ALA A 473 1.53 -16.57 -13.50
N ASP A 474 2.50 -15.72 -13.85
CA ASP A 474 3.92 -16.05 -13.82
C ASP A 474 4.62 -15.73 -12.48
N HIS A 475 3.88 -15.24 -11.47
CA HIS A 475 4.41 -14.91 -10.15
C HIS A 475 5.01 -16.13 -9.42
N ARG A 476 6.23 -15.99 -8.89
CA ARG A 476 7.01 -17.07 -8.28
C ARG A 476 7.65 -16.71 -6.94
N TRP A 477 7.88 -15.44 -6.65
CA TRP A 477 8.76 -14.97 -5.58
C TRP A 477 8.03 -14.06 -4.59
N MET A 478 8.24 -14.29 -3.31
CA MET A 478 7.72 -13.40 -2.26
C MET A 478 8.88 -12.87 -1.45
N ILE A 479 8.93 -11.55 -1.30
CA ILE A 479 9.81 -10.86 -0.37
C ILE A 479 9.04 -10.73 0.94
N GLU A 480 9.62 -11.14 2.04
CA GLU A 480 9.10 -10.96 3.38
C GLU A 480 10.03 -10.02 4.14
N ALA A 481 9.50 -8.94 4.69
CA ALA A 481 10.23 -8.00 5.53
C ALA A 481 9.62 -8.00 6.93
N ALA A 482 10.42 -8.33 7.93
CA ALA A 482 10.07 -8.23 9.33
C ALA A 482 10.77 -7.01 9.94
N TYR A 483 10.03 -6.22 10.71
CA TYR A 483 10.56 -5.05 11.41
C TYR A 483 9.81 -4.78 12.70
N SER A 484 10.51 -4.14 13.64
CA SER A 484 9.92 -3.60 14.86
C SER A 484 9.62 -2.11 14.67
N ASN A 485 8.36 -1.72 14.81
CA ASN A 485 8.00 -0.31 14.90
C ASN A 485 7.88 0.08 16.38
N GLN A 486 8.51 1.19 16.77
CA GLN A 486 8.30 1.76 18.10
C GLN A 486 6.85 2.25 18.19
N SER A 487 6.03 1.51 18.94
CA SER A 487 4.70 1.96 19.33
C SER A 487 4.82 3.27 20.10
N SER A 488 4.10 4.32 19.67
CA SER A 488 3.94 5.56 20.42
C SER A 488 2.90 5.46 21.55
N THR A 489 2.47 4.24 21.87
CA THR A 489 1.46 3.94 22.89
C THR A 489 2.09 3.10 24.00
N ILE A 490 2.27 3.75 25.16
CA ILE A 490 2.38 3.14 26.49
C ILE A 490 0.99 3.12 27.11
#